data_AF-A0A9D8N726-F1
#
_entry.id   AF-A0A9D8N726-F1
#
_cell.length_a   1.000
_cell.length_b   1.000
_cell.length_c   1.000
_cell.angle_alpha   90.00
_cell.angle_beta   90.00
_cell.angle_gamma   90.00
#
_symmetry.space_group_name_H-M   'P 1'
#
loop_
_entity.id
_entity.type
_entity.pdbx_description
1 polymer ?
#
loop_
_entity_poly.entity_id
_entity_poly.type
_entity_poly.pdbx_seq_one_letter_code
_entity_poly.pdbx_strand_id
1 'polypeptide(L)'
;AEGRIYAHVAISAENMYIGTILEEVRTNDIISELPVNISAYGVANGHDLAEIMKTMTGPVVIKSNGRGYMRSELVSYIYGKDTLTSLGEGVQDLFSADDKKNDKIKISCAAVNVKLRNGLAETQNGVAVETAAINGRLVGSVDLGKEKMKLALTTVPVRGLKLSLSGNVVNAIEITGNLSEPDVKVSGLSVAGKVASATGLGLLLAPFTGGLSVVAGAGIGLVAGDLLENWLADDEPCKTALKSGAPSRRDDPDWLDKPVNELMESVFNNNTQIVDGGE
;
A
#
# COMPACT_ATOMS: atom_id res chain seq x y z
N ALA A 1 -27.65 10.54 -24.87
CA ALA A 1 -28.18 10.74 -23.51
C ALA A 1 -27.34 11.82 -22.87
N GLU A 2 -27.89 13.03 -22.74
CA GLU A 2 -27.14 14.19 -22.24
C GLU A 2 -27.40 14.35 -20.74
N GLY A 3 -26.38 14.00 -19.95
CA GLY A 3 -26.34 14.26 -18.52
C GLY A 3 -24.91 14.02 -18.06
N ARG A 4 -24.20 15.08 -17.65
CA ARG A 4 -22.88 14.96 -17.04
C ARG A 4 -23.06 14.99 -15.53
N ILE A 5 -22.56 13.97 -14.86
CA ILE A 5 -22.56 13.86 -13.40
C ILE A 5 -21.32 14.58 -12.90
N TYR A 6 -21.49 15.39 -11.85
CA TYR A 6 -20.40 15.95 -11.05
C TYR A 6 -20.58 15.43 -9.64
N ALA A 7 -19.57 14.75 -9.11
CA ALA A 7 -19.63 14.07 -7.83
C ALA A 7 -18.56 14.62 -6.90
N HIS A 8 -18.99 14.93 -5.67
CA HIS A 8 -18.11 15.13 -4.53
C HIS A 8 -18.39 13.98 -3.56
N VAL A 9 -17.36 13.19 -3.27
CA VAL A 9 -17.45 11.99 -2.44
C VAL A 9 -16.56 12.17 -1.23
N ALA A 10 -17.12 11.92 -0.04
CA ALA A 10 -16.39 11.91 1.22
C ALA A 10 -16.65 10.57 1.91
N ILE A 11 -15.59 9.89 2.33
CA ILE A 11 -15.65 8.61 3.02
C ILE A 11 -14.91 8.76 4.34
N SER A 12 -15.61 8.56 5.45
CA SER A 12 -14.99 8.38 6.76
C SER A 12 -15.51 7.09 7.34
N ALA A 13 -14.59 6.24 7.78
CA ALA A 13 -14.91 5.07 8.55
C ALA A 13 -13.86 4.92 9.65
N GLU A 14 -14.32 4.61 10.86
CA GLU A 14 -13.44 4.43 12.01
C GLU A 14 -13.56 3.00 12.53
N ASN A 15 -12.43 2.46 12.97
CA ASN A 15 -12.35 1.15 13.61
C ASN A 15 -12.98 0.01 12.77
N MET A 16 -12.83 0.06 11.45
CA MET A 16 -13.27 -1.01 10.56
C MET A 16 -12.28 -2.16 10.59
N TYR A 17 -12.78 -3.39 10.72
CA TYR A 17 -11.93 -4.58 10.71
C TYR A 17 -11.77 -5.07 9.28
N ILE A 18 -10.55 -5.04 8.74
CA ILE A 18 -10.29 -5.45 7.35
C ILE A 18 -10.69 -6.92 7.09
N GLY A 19 -10.60 -7.79 8.11
CA GLY A 19 -10.95 -9.20 7.98
C GLY A 19 -12.38 -9.44 7.48
N THR A 20 -13.36 -8.68 7.99
CA THR A 20 -14.77 -8.85 7.59
C THR A 20 -15.02 -8.44 6.14
N ILE A 21 -14.25 -7.49 5.61
CA ILE A 21 -14.33 -7.06 4.21
C ILE A 21 -13.73 -8.13 3.29
N LEU A 22 -12.63 -8.77 3.70
CA LEU A 22 -11.94 -9.79 2.91
C LEU A 22 -12.75 -11.09 2.79
N GLU A 23 -13.51 -11.45 3.83
CA GLU A 23 -14.46 -12.57 3.81
C GLU A 23 -15.53 -12.37 2.72
N GLU A 24 -16.05 -11.14 2.56
CA GLU A 24 -17.07 -10.81 1.54
C GLU A 24 -16.54 -10.92 0.11
N VAL A 25 -15.27 -10.58 -0.13
CA VAL A 25 -14.62 -10.72 -1.44
C VAL A 25 -14.02 -12.12 -1.68
N ARG A 26 -14.36 -13.12 -0.84
CA ARG A 26 -13.85 -14.50 -0.91
C ARG A 26 -12.33 -14.60 -0.97
N THR A 27 -11.64 -13.59 -0.45
CA THR A 27 -10.19 -13.64 -0.32
C THR A 27 -9.93 -14.25 1.05
N ASN A 28 -9.22 -15.39 1.09
CA ASN A 28 -8.92 -16.11 2.33
C ASN A 28 -8.45 -15.15 3.44
N ASP A 29 -8.76 -15.44 4.71
CA ASP A 29 -8.42 -14.66 5.93
C ASP A 29 -6.91 -14.44 6.11
N ILE A 30 -6.26 -13.67 5.23
CA ILE A 30 -4.83 -13.39 5.27
C ILE A 30 -4.53 -12.40 6.39
N ILE A 31 -5.47 -11.48 6.66
CA ILE A 31 -5.38 -10.48 7.72
C ILE A 31 -6.63 -10.60 8.60
N SER A 32 -6.43 -10.63 9.92
CA SER A 32 -7.51 -10.71 10.91
C SER A 32 -7.30 -9.68 12.01
N GLU A 33 -8.42 -9.23 12.60
CA GLU A 33 -8.44 -8.37 13.80
C GLU A 33 -7.65 -7.06 13.68
N LEU A 34 -7.37 -6.58 12.45
CA LEU A 34 -6.69 -5.31 12.22
C LEU A 34 -7.72 -4.19 12.05
N PRO A 35 -7.93 -3.34 13.07
CA PRO A 35 -8.81 -2.19 12.92
C PRO A 35 -8.11 -1.09 12.11
N VAL A 36 -8.85 -0.46 11.21
CA VAL A 36 -8.37 0.65 10.38
C VAL A 36 -9.36 1.80 10.37
N ASN A 37 -8.81 3.01 10.27
CA ASN A 37 -9.54 4.20 9.92
C ASN A 37 -9.33 4.49 8.43
N ILE A 38 -10.41 4.78 7.72
CA ILE A 38 -10.41 5.20 6.32
C ILE A 38 -10.89 6.64 6.25
N SER A 39 -10.12 7.48 5.59
CA SER A 39 -10.51 8.86 5.27
C SER A 39 -10.18 9.12 3.82
N ALA A 40 -11.19 9.43 3.02
CA ALA A 40 -11.01 9.75 1.61
C ALA A 40 -11.93 10.90 1.20
N TYR A 41 -11.43 11.72 0.29
CA TYR A 41 -12.22 12.73 -0.40
C TYR A 41 -11.94 12.62 -1.89
N GLY A 42 -12.96 12.82 -2.73
CA GLY A 42 -12.82 12.73 -4.18
C GLY A 42 -13.76 13.68 -4.89
N VAL A 43 -13.25 14.34 -5.92
CA VAL A 43 -14.07 15.02 -6.92
C VAL A 43 -13.96 14.28 -8.24
N ALA A 44 -15.07 14.10 -8.92
CA ALA A 44 -15.14 13.39 -10.19
C ALA A 44 -16.23 13.97 -11.08
N ASN A 45 -16.11 13.74 -12.38
CA ASN A 45 -17.16 14.06 -13.34
C ASN A 45 -17.19 13.06 -14.49
N GLY A 46 -18.38 12.78 -15.02
CA GLY A 46 -18.51 11.85 -16.13
C GLY A 46 -19.95 11.56 -16.51
N HIS A 47 -20.12 10.88 -17.63
CA HIS A 47 -21.42 10.43 -18.13
C HIS A 47 -21.77 9.01 -17.65
N ASP A 48 -20.76 8.24 -17.25
CA ASP A 48 -20.89 6.89 -16.71
C ASP A 48 -19.84 6.63 -15.61
N LEU A 49 -19.91 5.44 -15.00
CA LEU A 49 -19.00 5.04 -13.93
C LEU A 49 -17.54 5.03 -14.37
N ALA A 50 -17.26 4.60 -15.60
CA ALA A 50 -15.88 4.51 -16.10
C ALA A 50 -15.27 5.91 -16.25
N GLU A 51 -16.05 6.88 -16.74
CA GLU A 51 -15.61 8.26 -16.83
C GLU A 51 -15.45 8.91 -15.45
N ILE A 52 -16.35 8.62 -14.50
CA ILE A 52 -16.20 9.05 -13.11
C ILE A 52 -14.90 8.50 -12.51
N MET A 53 -14.63 7.20 -12.65
CA MET A 53 -13.40 6.58 -12.17
C MET A 53 -12.15 7.20 -12.81
N LYS A 54 -12.21 7.50 -14.11
CA LYS A 54 -11.14 8.12 -14.88
C LYS A 54 -10.88 9.60 -14.51
N THR A 55 -11.86 10.34 -14.02
CA THR A 55 -11.67 11.76 -13.64
C THR A 55 -11.48 11.96 -12.14
N MET A 56 -11.68 10.90 -11.35
CA MET A 56 -11.61 10.96 -9.90
C MET A 56 -10.26 11.49 -9.41
N THR A 57 -10.30 12.57 -8.65
CA THR A 57 -9.13 13.23 -8.07
C THR A 57 -9.38 13.45 -6.60
N GLY A 58 -8.40 13.13 -5.75
CA GLY A 58 -8.54 13.34 -4.31
C GLY A 58 -7.59 12.50 -3.44
N PRO A 59 -7.44 12.87 -2.16
CA PRO A 59 -6.58 12.14 -1.24
C PRO A 59 -7.29 10.92 -0.63
N VAL A 60 -6.53 9.85 -0.41
CA VAL A 60 -6.97 8.63 0.28
C VAL A 60 -5.96 8.29 1.37
N VAL A 61 -6.44 8.21 2.60
CA VAL A 61 -5.66 7.82 3.77
C VAL A 61 -6.34 6.64 4.45
N ILE A 62 -5.59 5.57 4.65
CA ILE A 62 -5.99 4.41 5.46
C ILE A 62 -4.90 4.19 6.49
N LYS A 63 -5.27 4.05 7.76
CA LYS A 63 -4.31 3.82 8.83
C LYS A 63 -4.87 2.84 9.84
N SER A 64 -4.09 1.84 10.20
CA SER A 64 -4.41 1.01 11.36
C SER A 64 -4.35 1.83 12.65
N ASN A 65 -5.42 1.79 13.42
CA ASN A 65 -5.53 2.42 14.75
C ASN A 65 -5.22 1.42 15.89
N GLY A 66 -4.88 0.18 15.56
CA GLY A 66 -4.51 -0.87 16.49
C GLY A 66 -3.64 -1.94 15.84
N ARG A 67 -3.44 -3.04 16.57
CA ARG A 67 -2.72 -4.23 16.09
C ARG A 67 -3.68 -5.20 15.43
N GLY A 68 -3.15 -6.11 14.62
CA GLY A 68 -3.89 -7.24 14.07
C GLY A 68 -2.96 -8.41 13.79
N TYR A 69 -3.41 -9.36 13.00
CA TYR A 69 -2.65 -10.57 12.70
C TYR A 69 -2.64 -10.88 11.21
N MET A 70 -1.49 -11.36 10.74
CA MET A 70 -1.29 -11.87 9.39
C MET A 70 -1.01 -13.37 9.45
N ARG A 71 -1.58 -14.14 8.54
CA ARG A 71 -1.27 -15.57 8.39
C ARG A 71 0.20 -15.80 8.06
N SER A 72 0.84 -16.69 8.80
CA SER A 72 2.27 -16.99 8.66
C SER A 72 2.59 -17.74 7.36
N GLU A 73 1.59 -18.37 6.72
CA GLU A 73 1.72 -19.02 5.41
C GLU A 73 2.21 -18.05 4.34
N LEU A 74 1.85 -16.76 4.42
CA LEU A 74 2.36 -15.73 3.50
C LEU A 74 3.87 -15.55 3.67
N VAL A 75 4.37 -15.57 4.91
CA VAL A 75 5.80 -15.50 5.18
C VAL A 75 6.51 -16.76 4.70
N SER A 76 5.93 -17.95 4.90
CA SER A 76 6.43 -19.20 4.30
C SER A 76 6.49 -19.13 2.78
N TYR A 77 5.49 -18.54 2.14
CA TYR A 77 5.42 -18.42 0.69
C TYR A 77 6.52 -17.49 0.14
N ILE A 78 6.82 -16.41 0.86
CA ILE A 78 7.81 -15.41 0.44
C ILE A 78 9.24 -15.81 0.80
N TYR A 79 9.46 -16.33 2.02
CA TYR A 79 10.79 -16.60 2.59
C TYR A 79 11.13 -18.08 2.75
N GLY A 80 10.24 -18.98 2.34
CA GLY A 80 10.40 -20.42 2.52
C GLY A 80 9.98 -20.91 3.90
N LYS A 81 9.64 -22.20 3.98
CA LYS A 81 9.11 -22.84 5.21
C LYS A 81 10.14 -22.88 6.34
N ASP A 82 11.43 -23.01 6.02
CA ASP A 82 12.51 -23.11 7.01
C ASP A 82 12.67 -21.80 7.81
N THR A 83 12.33 -20.65 7.20
CA THR A 83 12.36 -19.34 7.86
C THR A 83 11.32 -19.27 9.00
N LEU A 84 10.11 -19.80 8.80
CA LEU A 84 9.10 -19.84 9.87
C LEU A 84 9.52 -20.70 11.06
N THR A 85 10.11 -21.87 10.80
CA THR A 85 10.61 -22.74 11.87
C THR A 85 11.67 -22.02 12.71
N SER A 86 12.61 -21.32 12.06
CA SER A 86 13.63 -20.53 12.76
C SER A 86 13.06 -19.37 13.58
N LEU A 87 11.98 -18.73 13.10
CA LEU A 87 11.26 -17.67 13.82
C LEU A 87 10.53 -18.22 15.04
N GLY A 88 9.83 -19.35 14.88
CA GLY A 88 9.06 -20.01 15.94
C GLY A 88 9.92 -20.54 17.08
N GLU A 89 11.13 -21.04 16.78
CA GLU A 89 12.07 -21.54 17.78
C GLU A 89 12.85 -20.41 18.49
N GLY A 90 13.06 -19.28 17.81
CA GLY A 90 13.88 -18.18 18.33
C GLY A 90 13.12 -17.11 19.12
N VAL A 91 11.86 -16.80 18.76
CA VAL A 91 11.16 -15.61 19.29
C VAL A 91 9.63 -15.80 19.34
N GLN A 92 9.12 -16.41 20.41
CA GLN A 92 7.67 -16.67 20.59
C GLN A 92 6.80 -15.40 20.58
N ASP A 93 7.35 -14.24 20.94
CA ASP A 93 6.59 -12.97 20.99
C ASP A 93 6.24 -12.40 19.59
N LEU A 94 6.79 -12.97 18.50
CA LEU A 94 6.43 -12.57 17.14
C LEU A 94 5.03 -13.03 16.73
N PHE A 95 4.58 -14.12 17.34
CA PHE A 95 3.31 -14.77 17.04
C PHE A 95 2.21 -14.34 18.02
N SER A 96 0.96 -14.60 17.66
CA SER A 96 -0.15 -14.41 18.59
C SER A 96 0.04 -15.29 19.82
N ALA A 97 -0.15 -14.73 21.02
CA ALA A 97 0.05 -15.46 22.28
C ALA A 97 -0.92 -16.64 22.44
N ASP A 98 -2.09 -16.57 21.79
CA ASP A 98 -3.14 -17.58 21.86
C ASP A 98 -2.97 -18.70 20.81
N ASP A 99 -1.97 -18.55 19.93
CA ASP A 99 -1.75 -19.44 18.81
C ASP A 99 -0.64 -20.46 19.09
N LYS A 100 -1.05 -21.67 19.43
CA LYS A 100 -0.13 -22.80 19.71
C LYS A 100 0.60 -23.30 18.46
N LYS A 101 0.22 -22.86 17.25
CA LYS A 101 0.76 -23.34 15.98
C LYS A 101 1.65 -22.33 15.26
N ASN A 102 1.82 -21.12 15.79
CA ASN A 102 2.58 -20.04 15.13
C ASN A 102 2.08 -19.76 13.68
N ASP A 103 0.78 -19.91 13.46
CA ASP A 103 0.05 -19.60 12.24
C ASP A 103 -0.28 -18.10 12.07
N LYS A 104 -0.12 -17.28 13.11
CA LYS A 104 -0.40 -15.83 13.07
C LYS A 104 0.77 -14.96 13.54
N ILE A 105 1.22 -14.05 12.67
CA ILE A 105 2.24 -13.04 12.95
C ILE A 105 1.55 -11.70 13.30
N LYS A 106 2.03 -11.02 14.35
CA LYS A 106 1.49 -9.71 14.76
C LYS A 106 1.77 -8.63 13.72
N ILE A 107 0.74 -7.91 13.31
CA ILE A 107 0.82 -6.65 12.56
C ILE A 107 0.78 -5.49 13.57
N SER A 108 1.83 -4.68 13.56
CA SER A 108 1.93 -3.48 14.39
C SER A 108 1.32 -2.26 13.72
N CYS A 109 1.43 -2.18 12.38
CA CYS A 109 0.85 -1.11 11.61
C CYS A 109 0.58 -1.51 10.15
N ALA A 110 -0.48 -0.94 9.56
CA ALA A 110 -0.67 -0.82 8.12
C ALA A 110 -1.07 0.62 7.77
N ALA A 111 -0.49 1.16 6.71
CA ALA A 111 -0.74 2.53 6.27
C ALA A 111 -0.81 2.63 4.74
N VAL A 112 -1.80 3.39 4.28
CA VAL A 112 -1.95 3.88 2.91
C VAL A 112 -2.12 5.39 2.98
N ASN A 113 -1.34 6.14 2.21
CA ASN A 113 -1.52 7.56 1.98
C ASN A 113 -1.15 7.84 0.52
N VAL A 114 -2.16 8.03 -0.32
CA VAL A 114 -2.01 8.23 -1.76
C VAL A 114 -2.93 9.35 -2.24
N LYS A 115 -2.61 9.92 -3.40
CA LYS A 115 -3.46 10.87 -4.11
C LYS A 115 -3.86 10.28 -5.45
N LEU A 116 -5.16 10.27 -5.72
CA LEU A 116 -5.68 10.06 -7.06
C LEU A 116 -5.62 11.36 -7.84
N ARG A 117 -5.15 11.26 -9.08
CA ARG A 117 -5.08 12.36 -10.05
C ARG A 117 -5.67 11.88 -11.35
N ASN A 118 -6.90 12.29 -11.64
CA ASN A 118 -7.62 11.83 -12.83
C ASN A 118 -7.59 10.29 -12.96
N GLY A 119 -8.06 9.60 -11.93
CA GLY A 119 -8.12 8.14 -11.87
C GLY A 119 -6.77 7.44 -11.71
N LEU A 120 -5.65 8.16 -11.68
CA LEU A 120 -4.32 7.58 -11.49
C LEU A 120 -3.82 7.80 -10.05
N ALA A 121 -3.58 6.71 -9.33
CA ALA A 121 -2.84 6.70 -8.07
C ALA A 121 -1.42 6.22 -8.33
N GLU A 122 -0.41 6.96 -7.88
CA GLU A 122 0.99 6.55 -7.93
C GLU A 122 1.61 6.71 -6.55
N THR A 123 2.41 5.73 -6.16
CA THR A 123 3.02 5.68 -4.83
C THR A 123 4.46 5.17 -4.93
N GLN A 124 5.36 5.85 -4.25
CA GLN A 124 6.71 5.37 -4.00
C GLN A 124 6.91 4.99 -2.53
N ASN A 125 6.21 5.66 -1.62
CA ASN A 125 6.37 5.46 -0.19
C ASN A 125 5.03 5.35 0.55
N GLY A 126 3.90 5.54 -0.13
CA GLY A 126 2.59 5.74 0.47
C GLY A 126 1.83 4.48 0.81
N VAL A 127 2.45 3.31 0.73
CA VAL A 127 1.84 2.07 1.18
C VAL A 127 2.90 1.27 1.95
N ALA A 128 2.59 0.94 3.20
CA ALA A 128 3.50 0.21 4.08
C ALA A 128 2.75 -0.68 5.08
N VAL A 129 3.43 -1.74 5.52
CA VAL A 129 3.00 -2.64 6.59
C VAL A 129 4.18 -2.93 7.50
N GLU A 130 3.94 -2.92 8.80
CA GLU A 130 4.90 -3.27 9.83
C GLU A 130 4.37 -4.49 10.58
N THR A 131 5.19 -5.53 10.65
CA THR A 131 4.89 -6.73 11.43
C THR A 131 6.01 -7.01 12.41
N ALA A 132 5.79 -7.95 13.32
CA ALA A 132 6.82 -8.34 14.26
C ALA A 132 8.06 -8.97 13.59
N ALA A 133 7.89 -9.60 12.41
CA ALA A 133 8.96 -10.32 11.72
C ALA A 133 9.51 -9.59 10.49
N ILE A 134 8.63 -8.96 9.71
CA ILE A 134 8.92 -8.43 8.38
C ILE A 134 8.18 -7.09 8.20
N ASN A 135 8.89 -6.10 7.68
CA ASN A 135 8.31 -4.86 7.21
C ASN A 135 8.12 -4.94 5.69
N GLY A 136 7.06 -4.32 5.19
CA GLY A 136 6.72 -4.30 3.77
C GLY A 136 6.41 -2.89 3.28
N ARG A 137 6.82 -2.59 2.05
CA ARG A 137 6.51 -1.33 1.36
C ARG A 137 6.13 -1.60 -0.08
N LEU A 138 5.15 -0.87 -0.57
CA LEU A 138 4.61 -1.05 -1.91
C LEU A 138 4.83 0.21 -2.75
N VAL A 139 5.39 0.01 -3.94
CA VAL A 139 5.54 1.05 -4.98
C VAL A 139 4.69 0.71 -6.18
N GLY A 140 4.37 1.72 -6.98
CA GLY A 140 3.80 1.53 -8.31
C GLY A 140 2.62 2.44 -8.57
N SER A 141 1.74 1.97 -9.45
CA SER A 141 0.62 2.75 -9.96
C SER A 141 -0.65 1.93 -10.10
N VAL A 142 -1.80 2.56 -9.86
CA VAL A 142 -3.13 2.06 -10.18
C VAL A 142 -3.85 3.11 -11.03
N ASP A 143 -4.31 2.71 -12.22
CA ASP A 143 -5.07 3.54 -13.15
C ASP A 143 -6.52 3.01 -13.21
N LEU A 144 -7.42 3.71 -12.54
CA LEU A 144 -8.86 3.40 -12.49
C LEU A 144 -9.55 3.60 -13.83
N GLY A 145 -9.08 4.54 -14.65
CA GLY A 145 -9.66 4.82 -15.96
C GLY A 145 -9.30 3.78 -17.01
N LYS A 146 -8.16 3.10 -16.85
CA LYS A 146 -7.74 1.96 -17.68
C LYS A 146 -7.96 0.60 -17.02
N GLU A 147 -8.50 0.58 -15.81
CA GLU A 147 -8.62 -0.60 -14.95
C GLU A 147 -7.32 -1.41 -14.79
N LYS A 148 -6.17 -0.73 -14.74
CA LYS A 148 -4.85 -1.38 -14.70
C LYS A 148 -4.13 -1.10 -13.41
N MET A 149 -3.43 -2.10 -12.90
CA MET A 149 -2.50 -1.94 -11.79
C MET A 149 -1.13 -2.49 -12.14
N LYS A 150 -0.13 -1.88 -11.51
CA LYS A 150 1.24 -2.29 -11.61
C LYS A 150 1.92 -1.89 -10.30
N LEU A 151 1.98 -2.82 -9.36
CA LEU A 151 2.52 -2.64 -8.02
C LEU A 151 3.67 -3.62 -7.75
N ALA A 152 4.63 -3.21 -6.92
CA ALA A 152 5.68 -4.06 -6.42
C ALA A 152 5.76 -3.89 -4.89
N LEU A 153 5.51 -4.97 -4.16
CA LEU A 153 5.66 -5.05 -2.72
C LEU A 153 7.04 -5.62 -2.41
N THR A 154 7.86 -4.83 -1.73
CA THR A 154 9.15 -5.29 -1.22
C THR A 154 9.05 -5.53 0.28
N THR A 155 9.59 -6.65 0.73
CA THR A 155 9.60 -7.03 2.13
C THR A 155 11.02 -7.18 2.66
N VAL A 156 11.24 -6.71 3.87
CA VAL A 156 12.52 -6.73 4.57
C VAL A 156 12.33 -7.26 5.99
N PRO A 157 13.19 -8.17 6.48
CA PRO A 157 13.14 -8.60 7.88
C PRO A 157 13.36 -7.45 8.86
N VAL A 158 12.70 -7.51 10.02
CA VAL A 158 12.94 -6.57 11.12
C VAL A 158 14.36 -6.77 11.67
N ARG A 159 15.06 -5.65 11.95
CA ARG A 159 16.43 -5.67 12.48
C ARG A 159 16.51 -6.40 13.81
N GLY A 160 17.61 -7.15 14.00
CA GLY A 160 17.85 -7.91 15.23
C GLY A 160 17.32 -9.34 15.21
N LEU A 161 16.46 -9.68 14.25
CA LEU A 161 16.12 -11.08 13.98
C LEU A 161 17.28 -11.73 13.22
N LYS A 162 17.99 -12.65 13.89
CA LYS A 162 18.96 -13.56 13.26
C LYS A 162 18.20 -14.63 12.48
N LEU A 163 17.50 -14.22 11.44
CA LEU A 163 16.97 -15.16 10.48
C LEU A 163 18.16 -15.84 9.81
N SER A 164 18.19 -17.18 9.79
CA SER A 164 19.14 -17.97 9.00
C SER A 164 18.85 -17.79 7.51
N LEU A 165 18.96 -16.55 7.03
CA LEU A 165 18.77 -16.19 5.63
C LEU A 165 20.07 -16.53 4.91
N SER A 166 20.15 -17.74 4.40
CA SER A 166 21.14 -18.11 3.39
C SER A 166 20.84 -17.33 2.10
N GLY A 167 21.24 -16.05 2.06
CA GLY A 167 21.44 -15.30 0.82
C GLY A 167 20.29 -14.47 0.25
N ASN A 168 19.12 -14.36 0.89
CA ASN A 168 17.98 -13.58 0.37
C ASN A 168 17.43 -12.61 1.43
N VAL A 169 17.94 -11.38 1.45
CA VAL A 169 17.56 -10.37 2.47
C VAL A 169 16.30 -9.58 2.07
N VAL A 170 15.96 -9.55 0.78
CA VAL A 170 14.89 -8.72 0.22
C VAL A 170 14.10 -9.53 -0.79
N ASN A 171 12.79 -9.63 -0.60
CA ASN A 171 11.89 -10.27 -1.57
C ASN A 171 10.98 -9.21 -2.21
N ALA A 172 10.67 -9.39 -3.49
CA ALA A 172 9.78 -8.53 -4.25
C ALA A 172 8.61 -9.34 -4.82
N ILE A 173 7.39 -8.88 -4.57
CA ILE A 173 6.15 -9.43 -5.10
C ILE A 173 5.62 -8.42 -6.10
N GLU A 174 5.53 -8.81 -7.36
CA GLU A 174 4.92 -8.00 -8.42
C GLU A 174 3.44 -8.34 -8.53
N ILE A 175 2.61 -7.31 -8.55
CA ILE A 175 1.16 -7.40 -8.73
C ILE A 175 0.83 -6.56 -9.96
N THR A 176 0.37 -7.19 -11.02
CA THR A 176 0.10 -6.54 -12.31
C THR A 176 -1.24 -6.98 -12.88
N GLY A 177 -1.70 -6.36 -13.97
CA GLY A 177 -2.93 -6.78 -14.65
C GLY A 177 -4.09 -5.85 -14.37
N ASN A 178 -5.31 -6.40 -14.41
CA ASN A 178 -6.52 -5.61 -14.28
C ASN A 178 -6.96 -5.50 -12.81
N LEU A 179 -7.73 -4.46 -12.47
CA LEU A 179 -8.29 -4.30 -11.12
C LEU A 179 -9.13 -5.51 -10.67
N SER A 180 -9.91 -6.08 -11.60
CA SER A 180 -10.79 -7.21 -11.33
C SER A 180 -10.08 -8.57 -11.33
N GLU A 181 -8.95 -8.67 -12.03
CA GLU A 181 -8.18 -9.90 -12.21
C GLU A 181 -6.67 -9.59 -12.13
N PRO A 182 -6.14 -9.39 -10.91
CA PRO A 182 -4.71 -9.15 -10.72
C PRO A 182 -3.90 -10.44 -10.90
N ASP A 183 -2.78 -10.34 -11.62
CA ASP A 183 -1.74 -11.36 -11.75
C ASP A 183 -0.64 -11.09 -10.72
N VAL A 184 -0.44 -12.04 -9.80
CA VAL A 184 0.56 -11.94 -8.73
C VAL A 184 1.74 -12.85 -9.05
N LYS A 185 2.93 -12.26 -9.14
CA LYS A 185 4.20 -12.96 -9.36
C LYS A 185 5.14 -12.69 -8.20
N VAL A 186 5.63 -13.75 -7.57
CA VAL A 186 6.68 -13.64 -6.55
C VAL A 186 8.03 -13.83 -7.21
N SER A 187 8.86 -12.79 -7.15
CA SER A 187 10.25 -12.83 -7.57
C SER A 187 11.12 -12.91 -6.32
N GLY A 188 11.54 -14.13 -5.97
CA GLY A 188 12.53 -14.33 -4.91
C GLY A 188 13.92 -13.94 -5.41
N LEU A 189 14.48 -12.83 -4.93
CA LEU A 189 15.83 -12.44 -5.29
C LEU A 189 16.83 -12.89 -4.24
N SER A 190 17.81 -13.69 -4.68
CA SER A 190 19.02 -13.94 -3.91
C SER A 190 19.99 -12.78 -4.01
N VAL A 191 19.90 -11.84 -3.05
CA VAL A 191 20.98 -10.88 -2.80
C VAL A 191 22.07 -11.59 -1.99
N ALA A 192 22.72 -12.57 -2.61
CA ALA A 192 23.85 -13.25 -2.04
C ALA A 192 25.05 -12.29 -2.05
N GLY A 193 25.30 -11.64 -0.91
CA GLY A 193 26.64 -11.26 -0.47
C GLY A 193 27.35 -10.11 -1.20
N LYS A 194 26.70 -9.31 -2.04
CA LYS A 194 27.32 -8.08 -2.57
C LYS A 194 26.32 -6.94 -2.72
N VAL A 195 26.66 -5.82 -2.10
CA VAL A 195 26.17 -4.45 -2.37
C VAL A 195 26.58 -4.00 -3.80
N ALA A 196 26.68 -4.90 -4.76
CA ALA A 196 27.25 -4.65 -6.07
C ALA A 196 26.25 -5.07 -7.15
N SER A 197 25.23 -4.25 -7.34
CA SER A 197 25.01 -3.59 -8.62
C SER A 197 23.58 -3.06 -8.69
N ALA A 198 23.46 -1.79 -9.07
CA ALA A 198 22.20 -1.11 -9.42
C ALA A 198 21.38 -1.85 -10.51
N THR A 199 21.93 -2.90 -11.13
CA THR A 199 21.29 -3.71 -12.17
C THR A 199 20.39 -4.83 -11.65
N GLY A 200 20.58 -5.37 -10.44
CA GLY A 200 19.81 -6.53 -9.97
C GLY A 200 18.39 -6.19 -9.50
N LEU A 201 18.25 -5.10 -8.74
CA LEU A 201 16.97 -4.60 -8.22
C LEU A 201 16.36 -3.49 -9.10
N GLY A 202 17.20 -2.80 -9.87
CA GLY A 202 16.77 -1.81 -10.86
C GLY A 202 15.88 -2.41 -11.94
N LEU A 203 16.05 -3.70 -12.30
CA LEU A 203 15.26 -4.36 -13.34
C LEU A 203 13.81 -4.68 -12.92
N LEU A 204 13.56 -4.96 -11.64
CA LEU A 204 12.21 -5.23 -11.13
C LEU A 204 11.43 -3.94 -10.90
N LEU A 205 12.07 -2.83 -10.53
CA LEU A 205 11.38 -1.55 -10.32
C LEU A 205 11.44 -0.63 -11.56
N ALA A 206 12.28 -0.93 -12.55
CA ALA A 206 12.43 -0.19 -13.81
C ALA A 206 11.12 0.07 -14.55
N PRO A 207 10.12 -0.83 -14.57
CA PRO A 207 8.94 -0.57 -15.36
C PRO A 207 7.80 0.07 -14.52
N PHE A 208 8.03 0.39 -13.25
CA PHE A 208 7.02 0.90 -12.29
C PHE A 208 7.08 2.41 -12.04
N THR A 209 8.11 3.11 -12.53
CA THR A 209 8.42 4.44 -11.98
C THR A 209 7.99 5.65 -12.83
N GLY A 210 7.33 5.43 -13.98
CA GLY A 210 6.71 6.51 -14.78
C GLY A 210 7.58 7.70 -15.24
N GLY A 211 8.60 7.50 -16.08
CA GLY A 211 9.09 8.58 -16.98
C GLY A 211 10.01 9.69 -16.45
N LEU A 212 10.59 9.61 -15.24
CA LEU A 212 11.50 10.61 -14.67
C LEU A 212 13.02 10.37 -14.91
N SER A 213 13.51 10.01 -16.11
CA SER A 213 14.96 9.92 -16.48
C SER A 213 15.91 9.10 -15.58
N VAL A 214 16.15 7.82 -15.95
CA VAL A 214 17.42 7.14 -15.67
C VAL A 214 18.40 7.61 -16.74
N VAL A 215 19.46 8.33 -16.36
CA VAL A 215 20.65 8.37 -17.22
C VAL A 215 21.38 7.04 -17.06
N ALA A 216 20.92 6.10 -17.88
CA ALA A 216 21.50 4.85 -18.38
C ALA A 216 20.34 3.91 -18.76
N GLY A 217 19.61 4.28 -19.82
CA GLY A 217 18.88 3.32 -20.66
C GLY A 217 17.40 3.06 -20.39
N ALA A 218 16.77 3.62 -19.35
CA ALA A 218 15.34 3.42 -19.13
C ALA A 218 14.70 4.53 -18.28
N GLY A 219 14.76 5.79 -18.73
CA GLY A 219 13.69 6.79 -18.60
C GLY A 219 13.00 7.07 -17.25
N ILE A 220 13.49 6.56 -16.11
CA ILE A 220 12.83 6.73 -14.82
C ILE A 220 13.78 6.79 -13.62
N GLY A 221 14.10 8.00 -13.18
CA GLY A 221 15.15 8.39 -12.23
C GLY A 221 14.96 7.88 -10.82
N LEU A 222 15.07 6.57 -10.69
CA LEU A 222 15.45 5.87 -9.50
C LEU A 222 16.97 5.95 -9.41
N VAL A 223 17.48 6.72 -8.46
CA VAL A 223 18.81 6.44 -7.91
C VAL A 223 18.64 5.13 -7.13
N ALA A 224 18.91 4.00 -7.79
CA ALA A 224 18.67 2.66 -7.28
C ALA A 224 19.47 2.32 -6.00
N GLY A 225 20.39 3.19 -5.58
CA GLY A 225 21.05 3.15 -4.26
C GLY A 225 20.18 3.76 -3.17
N ASP A 226 19.93 5.07 -3.25
CA ASP A 226 19.28 5.84 -2.18
C ASP A 226 17.89 5.32 -1.79
N LEU A 227 17.06 4.90 -2.74
CA LEU A 227 15.71 4.42 -2.39
C LEU A 227 15.77 3.10 -1.62
N LEU A 228 16.60 2.17 -2.07
CA LEU A 228 16.76 0.88 -1.42
C LEU A 228 17.47 1.03 -0.06
N GLU A 229 18.51 1.85 0.01
CA GLU A 229 19.20 2.15 1.26
C GLU A 229 18.25 2.79 2.26
N ASN A 230 17.46 3.79 1.85
CA ASN A 230 16.44 4.38 2.71
C ASN A 230 15.38 3.37 3.14
N TRP A 231 14.98 2.45 2.27
CA TRP A 231 14.00 1.40 2.61
C TRP A 231 14.53 0.38 3.60
N LEU A 232 15.79 -0.03 3.45
CA LEU A 232 16.49 -0.89 4.41
C LEU A 232 16.86 -0.13 5.69
N ALA A 233 16.99 1.20 5.59
CA ALA A 233 17.30 2.10 6.69
C ALA A 233 16.07 2.39 7.58
N ASP A 234 14.86 2.37 7.00
CA ASP A 234 13.60 2.82 7.60
C ASP A 234 13.00 1.79 8.56
N ASP A 235 13.12 2.07 9.86
CA ASP A 235 12.55 1.24 10.93
C ASP A 235 11.06 1.54 11.20
N GLU A 236 10.50 2.64 10.66
CA GLU A 236 9.11 3.07 10.84
C GLU A 236 8.41 3.34 9.49
N PRO A 237 8.35 2.36 8.56
CA PRO A 237 7.85 2.58 7.20
C PRO A 237 6.38 3.05 7.13
N CYS A 238 5.53 2.70 8.10
CA CYS A 238 4.17 3.25 8.17
C CYS A 238 4.16 4.76 8.39
N LYS A 239 5.03 5.25 9.27
CA LYS A 239 5.15 6.68 9.56
C LYS A 239 5.68 7.42 8.33
N THR A 240 6.63 6.82 7.62
CA THR A 240 7.11 7.33 6.33
C THR A 240 6.00 7.36 5.29
N ALA A 241 5.15 6.33 5.22
CA ALA A 241 4.00 6.31 4.33
C ALA A 241 3.01 7.44 4.61
N LEU A 242 2.65 7.65 5.88
CA LEU A 242 1.73 8.72 6.23
C LEU A 242 2.32 10.12 6.00
N LYS A 243 3.62 10.32 6.17
CA LYS A 243 4.26 11.64 6.00
C LYS A 243 4.58 11.98 4.55
N SER A 244 5.06 11.01 3.78
CA SER A 244 5.69 11.25 2.47
C SER A 244 5.06 10.42 1.35
N GLY A 245 3.96 9.71 1.64
CA GLY A 245 3.32 8.79 0.69
C GLY A 245 2.61 9.45 -0.48
N ALA A 246 2.11 10.67 -0.25
CA ALA A 246 1.33 11.43 -1.21
C ALA A 246 1.99 12.79 -1.50
N PRO A 247 3.18 12.82 -2.14
CA PRO A 247 3.85 14.08 -2.45
C PRO A 247 3.01 14.92 -3.40
N SER A 248 3.04 16.24 -3.22
CA SER A 248 2.42 17.22 -4.10
C SER A 248 3.11 17.25 -5.46
N ARG A 249 2.34 17.53 -6.52
CA ARG A 249 2.85 17.80 -7.86
C ARG A 249 2.54 19.24 -8.25
N ARG A 250 3.30 19.76 -9.21
CA ARG A 250 3.16 21.14 -9.70
C ARG A 250 1.78 21.41 -10.30
N ASP A 251 1.14 20.38 -10.84
CA ASP A 251 -0.18 20.40 -11.47
C ASP A 251 -1.31 19.96 -10.54
N ASP A 252 -1.02 19.66 -9.27
CA ASP A 252 -2.05 19.36 -8.29
C ASP A 252 -2.86 20.62 -7.98
N PRO A 253 -4.19 20.51 -7.86
CA PRO A 253 -4.99 21.63 -7.40
C PRO A 253 -4.69 21.90 -5.92
N ASP A 254 -4.69 23.17 -5.51
CA ASP A 254 -4.29 23.60 -4.16
C ASP A 254 -5.03 22.87 -3.02
N TRP A 255 -6.27 22.45 -3.25
CA TRP A 255 -7.07 21.73 -2.27
C TRP A 255 -6.61 20.29 -2.04
N LEU A 256 -5.89 19.66 -2.98
CA LEU A 256 -5.49 18.25 -2.90
C LEU A 256 -4.47 17.98 -1.77
N ASP A 257 -3.76 19.02 -1.34
CA ASP A 257 -2.78 18.96 -0.26
C ASP A 257 -3.37 19.23 1.12
N LYS A 258 -4.65 19.62 1.18
CA LYS A 258 -5.32 19.87 2.45
C LYS A 258 -5.57 18.57 3.21
N PRO A 259 -5.58 18.62 4.56
CA PRO A 259 -6.00 17.49 5.38
C PRO A 259 -7.38 16.97 4.95
N VAL A 260 -7.54 15.65 4.84
CA VAL A 260 -8.78 15.02 4.34
C VAL A 260 -9.99 15.44 5.17
N ASN A 261 -9.84 15.57 6.49
CA ASN A 261 -10.90 16.04 7.38
C ASN A 261 -11.42 17.45 7.03
N GLU A 262 -10.53 18.37 6.65
CA GLU A 262 -10.92 19.72 6.21
C GLU A 262 -11.73 19.68 4.90
N LEU A 263 -11.34 18.79 3.97
CA LEU A 263 -12.05 18.61 2.71
C LEU A 263 -13.44 17.99 2.92
N MET A 264 -13.55 17.05 3.86
CA MET A 264 -14.80 16.35 4.16
C MET A 264 -15.84 17.25 4.83
N GLU A 265 -15.43 18.18 5.69
CA GLU A 265 -16.32 19.18 6.29
C GLU A 265 -17.10 19.96 5.23
N SER A 266 -16.50 20.25 4.08
CA SER A 266 -17.18 20.96 2.98
C SER A 266 -18.36 20.18 2.38
N VAL A 267 -18.31 18.85 2.39
CA VAL A 267 -19.40 17.98 1.88
C VAL A 267 -20.47 17.79 2.95
N PHE A 268 -20.06 17.52 4.19
CA PHE A 268 -21.01 17.27 5.28
C PHE A 268 -21.79 18.52 5.69
N ASN A 269 -21.15 19.70 5.67
CA ASN A 269 -21.80 20.97 6.00
C ASN A 269 -22.74 21.46 4.88
N ASN A 270 -22.47 21.12 3.62
CA ASN A 270 -23.36 21.44 2.51
C ASN A 270 -24.62 20.56 2.49
N ASN A 271 -24.57 19.33 3.00
CA ASN A 271 -25.73 18.44 3.10
C ASN A 271 -26.64 18.75 4.30
N THR A 272 -26.17 19.47 5.32
CA THR A 272 -27.00 19.88 6.46
C THR A 272 -27.99 21.00 6.09
N GLN A 273 -27.80 21.67 4.95
CA GLN A 273 -28.75 22.69 4.43
C GLN A 273 -29.96 22.08 3.71
N ILE A 274 -29.96 20.78 3.38
CA ILE A 274 -31.04 20.14 2.61
C ILE A 274 -32.09 19.47 3.51
N VAL A 275 -31.78 19.23 4.80
CA VAL A 275 -32.67 18.49 5.72
C VAL A 275 -33.59 19.39 6.55
N ASP A 276 -33.29 20.69 6.71
CA ASP A 276 -34.11 21.63 7.52
C ASP A 276 -35.13 22.45 6.69
N GLY A 277 -35.59 21.93 5.56
CA GLY A 277 -36.48 22.64 4.62
C GLY A 277 -37.91 22.09 4.51
N GLY A 278 -38.41 21.36 5.50
CA GLY A 278 -39.73 20.72 5.39
C GLY A 278 -40.43 20.48 6.72
N GLU A 279 -41.02 21.54 7.29
CA GLU A 279 -42.30 21.50 8.01
C GLU A 279 -43.16 22.70 7.56
#